data_AF-A0A1H7FEG8-F1
#
_entry.id   AF-A0A1H7FEG8-F1
#
_cell.length_a   1.000
_cell.length_b   1.000
_cell.length_c   1.000
_cell.angle_alpha   90.00
_cell.angle_beta   90.00
_cell.angle_gamma   90.00
#
_symmetry.space_group_name_H-M   'P 1'
#
loop_
_entity.id
_entity.type
_entity.pdbx_description
1 polymer ?
#
loop_
_entity_poly.entity_id
_entity_poly.type
_entity_poly.pdbx_seq_one_letter_code
_entity_poly.pdbx_strand_id
1 'polypeptide(L)'
;MDLMFDISGIGGEKDEFSTSKRDVLKFLKIIGVDSRFISYTPNKIYINNLRFSKFSRKRQTTFNKQYPEIEVVRNSLFQKICSKSSKHLALEIKPNSVVLMPKDNFIVELIMEPYTRKYGVKLVYEGKHDFIVNPLILDDQVNDIFEGIFDGVGLNFNMESGEIYPLINVPLEWINSFLEMDGQKLIENKNKNELAISFSEFLEDVAPQYKENVVKAAEFIEKKLETEQ
;
A
#
# COMPACT_ATOMS: atom_id res chain seq x y z
N MET A 1 -14.56 33.91 24.15
CA MET A 1 -13.28 34.41 23.61
C MET A 1 -12.96 33.57 22.40
N ASP A 2 -13.44 34.01 21.24
CA ASP A 2 -13.17 33.40 19.95
C ASP A 2 -11.85 33.94 19.42
N LEU A 3 -10.86 33.07 19.19
CA LEU A 3 -9.74 33.39 18.31
C LEU A 3 -10.21 33.17 16.87
N MET A 4 -10.83 34.20 16.28
CA MET A 4 -10.91 34.30 14.84
C MET A 4 -9.49 34.47 14.29
N PHE A 5 -8.97 33.42 13.65
CA PHE A 5 -7.83 33.57 12.75
C PHE A 5 -8.33 34.36 11.53
N ASP A 6 -8.07 35.66 11.58
CA ASP A 6 -8.28 36.56 10.46
C ASP A 6 -7.24 36.25 9.37
N ILE A 7 -7.72 35.78 8.21
CA ILE A 7 -6.91 35.43 7.03
C ILE A 7 -6.77 36.68 6.11
N SER A 8 -6.92 37.88 6.66
CA SER A 8 -6.81 39.14 5.90
C SER A 8 -5.37 39.57 5.55
N GLY A 9 -4.35 38.77 5.90
CA GLY A 9 -2.92 39.13 5.74
C GLY A 9 -2.12 38.40 4.65
N ILE A 10 -2.72 37.53 3.84
CA ILE A 10 -2.00 36.88 2.71
C ILE A 10 -2.43 37.54 1.40
N GLY A 11 -2.02 38.79 1.23
CA GLY A 11 -2.08 39.50 -0.05
C GLY A 11 -0.66 39.77 -0.51
N GLY A 12 -0.19 39.07 -1.55
CA GLY A 12 1.15 39.32 -2.09
C GLY A 12 1.71 38.34 -3.10
N GLU A 13 0.92 37.44 -3.67
CA GLU A 13 1.12 36.81 -5.00
C GLU A 13 -0.10 35.90 -5.18
N LYS A 14 -0.88 36.07 -6.25
CA LYS A 14 -1.79 35.00 -6.66
C LYS A 14 -0.87 33.89 -7.15
N ASP A 15 -0.44 33.02 -6.24
CA ASP A 15 0.09 31.72 -6.60
C ASP A 15 -1.04 31.04 -7.40
N GLU A 16 -1.02 31.18 -8.72
CA GLU A 16 -1.89 30.41 -9.60
C GLU A 16 -1.45 28.95 -9.45
N PHE A 17 -2.16 28.22 -8.59
CA PHE A 17 -1.95 26.80 -8.44
C PHE A 17 -2.25 26.10 -9.76
N SER A 18 -1.24 25.45 -10.35
CA SER A 18 -1.45 24.55 -11.48
C SER A 18 -1.95 23.18 -10.99
N THR A 19 -2.33 22.31 -11.93
CA THR A 19 -2.64 20.90 -11.65
C THR A 19 -1.38 20.03 -11.45
N SER A 20 -0.19 20.63 -11.40
CA SER A 20 1.04 19.90 -11.16
C SER A 20 1.02 19.22 -9.79
N LYS A 21 1.65 18.04 -9.69
CA LYS A 21 1.79 17.30 -8.43
C LYS A 21 2.34 18.19 -7.29
N ARG A 22 3.32 19.05 -7.60
CA ARG A 22 3.94 19.93 -6.61
C ARG A 22 2.92 20.91 -6.01
N ASP A 23 2.11 21.53 -6.86
CA ASP A 23 1.15 22.56 -6.46
C ASP A 23 -0.03 21.95 -5.71
N VAL A 24 -0.52 20.79 -6.15
CA VAL A 24 -1.57 20.03 -5.43
C VAL A 24 -1.08 19.68 -4.02
N LEU A 25 0.13 19.14 -3.89
CA LEU A 25 0.71 18.79 -2.58
C LEU A 25 0.98 20.02 -1.71
N LYS A 26 1.41 21.15 -2.30
CA LYS A 26 1.59 22.44 -1.60
C LYS A 26 0.24 22.91 -1.05
N PHE A 27 -0.81 22.87 -1.85
CA PHE A 27 -2.15 23.28 -1.45
C PHE A 27 -2.72 22.41 -0.33
N LEU A 28 -2.58 21.09 -0.43
CA LEU A 28 -2.98 20.16 0.63
C LEU A 28 -2.32 20.51 1.97
N LYS A 29 -1.03 20.85 1.96
CA LYS A 29 -0.30 21.30 3.15
C LYS A 29 -0.88 22.61 3.70
N ILE A 30 -1.20 23.58 2.82
CA ILE A 30 -1.80 24.88 3.21
C ILE A 30 -3.14 24.68 3.93
N ILE A 31 -4.00 23.79 3.42
CA ILE A 31 -5.28 23.48 4.07
C ILE A 31 -5.14 22.54 5.29
N GLY A 32 -3.91 22.17 5.66
CA GLY A 32 -3.55 21.40 6.85
C GLY A 32 -3.72 19.88 6.71
N VAL A 33 -3.77 19.37 5.48
CA VAL A 33 -3.75 17.92 5.19
C VAL A 33 -2.30 17.42 5.22
N ASP A 34 -2.08 16.32 5.94
CA ASP A 34 -0.79 15.63 5.94
C ASP A 34 -0.71 14.67 4.75
N SER A 35 -0.03 15.13 3.69
CA SER A 35 0.10 14.41 2.43
C SER A 35 0.94 13.13 2.54
N ARG A 36 1.58 12.87 3.68
CA ARG A 36 2.26 11.59 3.94
C ARG A 36 1.26 10.44 4.11
N PHE A 37 -0.02 10.71 4.36
CA PHE A 37 -1.05 9.69 4.60
C PHE A 37 -2.13 9.68 3.52
N ILE A 38 -1.78 10.16 2.34
CA ILE A 38 -2.59 10.08 1.11
C ILE A 38 -1.68 9.61 -0.02
N SER A 39 -2.27 8.97 -1.02
CA SER A 39 -1.62 8.66 -2.30
C SER A 39 -2.17 9.57 -3.38
N TYR A 40 -1.27 10.22 -4.13
CA TYR A 40 -1.63 11.14 -5.20
C TYR A 40 -1.46 10.49 -6.58
N THR A 41 -2.48 10.64 -7.42
CA THR A 41 -2.43 10.43 -8.87
C THR A 41 -2.94 11.71 -9.56
N PRO A 42 -2.72 11.89 -10.88
CA PRO A 42 -3.20 13.07 -11.59
C PRO A 42 -4.71 13.32 -11.46
N ASN A 43 -5.50 12.25 -11.39
CA ASN A 43 -6.96 12.33 -11.39
C ASN A 43 -7.60 12.08 -10.02
N LYS A 44 -6.89 11.41 -9.10
CA LYS A 44 -7.43 10.94 -7.82
C LYS A 44 -6.45 11.14 -6.66
N ILE A 45 -6.98 11.51 -5.50
CA ILE A 45 -6.29 11.44 -4.20
C ILE A 45 -6.95 10.36 -3.36
N TYR A 46 -6.19 9.34 -3.02
CA TYR A 46 -6.62 8.26 -2.14
C TYR A 46 -6.21 8.56 -0.71
N ILE A 47 -7.15 8.43 0.23
CA ILE A 47 -6.85 8.60 1.66
C ILE A 47 -6.40 7.26 2.24
N ASN A 48 -5.13 7.15 2.60
CA ASN A 48 -4.54 5.92 3.14
C ASN A 48 -4.87 5.75 4.62
N ASN A 49 -4.94 6.86 5.35
CA ASN A 49 -5.37 6.88 6.73
C ASN A 49 -6.13 8.17 7.04
N LEU A 50 -7.40 8.05 7.39
CA LEU A 50 -8.26 9.19 7.66
C LEU A 50 -7.78 10.03 8.85
N ARG A 51 -7.39 9.39 9.95
CA ARG A 51 -6.97 10.08 11.18
C ARG A 51 -5.67 10.85 10.96
N PHE A 52 -4.67 10.21 10.35
CA PHE A 52 -3.34 10.80 10.22
C PHE A 52 -3.22 11.78 9.06
N SER A 53 -3.96 11.59 7.95
CA SER A 53 -4.03 12.58 6.87
C SER A 53 -4.66 13.89 7.34
N LYS A 54 -5.47 13.86 8.42
CA LYS A 54 -6.30 14.97 8.88
C LYS A 54 -7.17 15.54 7.76
N PHE A 55 -7.44 14.78 6.71
CA PHE A 55 -8.27 15.23 5.60
C PHE A 55 -9.72 15.12 6.03
N SER A 56 -10.27 16.17 6.63
CA SER A 56 -11.67 16.24 7.07
C SER A 56 -12.61 16.52 5.89
N ARG A 57 -13.93 16.34 6.09
CA ARG A 57 -14.94 16.73 5.09
C ARG A 57 -14.85 18.21 4.74
N LYS A 58 -14.65 19.09 5.73
CA LYS A 58 -14.44 20.53 5.52
C LYS A 58 -13.24 20.81 4.61
N ARG A 59 -12.10 20.15 4.87
CA ARG A 59 -10.89 20.28 4.04
C ARG A 59 -11.10 19.74 2.62
N GLN A 60 -11.85 18.64 2.47
CA GLN A 60 -12.21 18.12 1.15
C GLN A 60 -13.08 19.13 0.38
N THR A 61 -14.06 19.78 1.01
CA THR A 61 -14.82 20.85 0.37
C THR A 61 -13.92 22.01 -0.08
N THR A 62 -12.95 22.42 0.75
CA THR A 62 -11.96 23.43 0.34
C THR A 62 -11.09 22.96 -0.83
N PHE A 63 -10.65 21.70 -0.80
CA PHE A 63 -9.86 21.10 -1.87
C PHE A 63 -10.61 21.05 -3.20
N ASN A 64 -11.85 20.55 -3.20
CA ASN A 64 -12.66 20.41 -4.40
C ASN A 64 -13.02 21.76 -5.04
N LYS A 65 -13.01 22.87 -4.28
CA LYS A 65 -13.17 24.22 -4.86
C LYS A 65 -11.96 24.64 -5.70
N GLN A 66 -10.76 24.21 -5.31
CA GLN A 66 -9.52 24.52 -6.01
C GLN A 66 -9.22 23.53 -7.13
N TYR A 67 -9.48 22.24 -6.90
CA TYR A 67 -9.21 21.14 -7.84
C TYR A 67 -10.48 20.30 -8.03
N PRO A 68 -11.48 20.80 -8.76
CA PRO A 68 -12.73 20.07 -8.99
C PRO A 68 -12.53 18.77 -9.79
N GLU A 69 -11.51 18.74 -10.65
CA GLU A 69 -11.20 17.60 -11.53
C GLU A 69 -10.50 16.44 -10.80
N ILE A 70 -9.96 16.68 -9.59
CA ILE A 70 -9.25 15.66 -8.82
C ILE A 70 -10.19 15.06 -7.78
N GLU A 71 -10.59 13.81 -8.00
CA GLU A 71 -11.49 13.11 -7.09
C GLU A 71 -10.77 12.74 -5.77
N VAL A 72 -11.45 12.93 -4.64
CA VAL A 72 -10.95 12.50 -3.33
C VAL A 72 -11.63 11.19 -2.93
N VAL A 73 -10.87 10.09 -3.00
CA VAL A 73 -11.33 8.73 -2.72
C VAL A 73 -11.21 8.41 -1.23
N ARG A 74 -12.37 8.23 -0.59
CA ARG A 74 -12.52 7.76 0.81
C ARG A 74 -13.03 6.33 0.85
N ASN A 75 -12.15 5.38 0.59
CA ASN A 75 -12.48 3.96 0.62
C ASN A 75 -11.93 3.31 1.91
N SER A 76 -12.80 2.63 2.68
CA SER A 76 -12.43 1.97 3.94
C SER A 76 -11.59 0.71 3.72
N LEU A 77 -11.85 -0.04 2.65
CA LEU A 77 -11.08 -1.21 2.26
C LEU A 77 -9.65 -0.81 1.87
N PHE A 78 -9.49 0.24 1.06
CA PHE A 78 -8.17 0.80 0.74
C PHE A 78 -7.40 1.25 1.98
N GLN A 79 -8.07 1.90 2.94
CA GLN A 79 -7.46 2.28 4.23
C GLN A 79 -7.02 1.05 5.03
N LYS A 80 -7.78 -0.04 4.98
CA LYS A 80 -7.44 -1.32 5.61
C LYS A 80 -6.22 -1.96 4.96
N ILE A 81 -6.15 -1.98 3.63
CA ILE A 81 -4.99 -2.42 2.84
C ILE A 81 -3.75 -1.62 3.25
N CYS A 82 -3.82 -0.28 3.17
CA CYS A 82 -2.72 0.60 3.56
C CYS A 82 -2.26 0.38 5.01
N SER A 83 -3.21 0.15 5.93
CA SER A 83 -2.89 -0.12 7.33
C SER A 83 -2.13 -1.44 7.50
N LYS A 84 -2.50 -2.48 6.73
CA LYS A 84 -1.82 -3.79 6.76
C LYS A 84 -0.44 -3.71 6.12
N SER A 85 -0.34 -3.08 4.95
CA SER A 85 0.94 -2.83 4.26
C SER A 85 1.91 -2.00 5.10
N SER A 86 1.44 -0.92 5.73
CA SER A 86 2.32 -0.02 6.48
C SER A 86 2.99 -0.65 7.69
N LYS A 87 2.39 -1.67 8.32
CA LYS A 87 3.02 -2.41 9.44
C LYS A 87 4.27 -3.14 9.00
N HIS A 88 4.24 -3.73 7.82
CA HIS A 88 5.36 -4.47 7.26
C HIS A 88 6.40 -3.52 6.66
N LEU A 89 5.96 -2.57 5.83
CA LEU A 89 6.83 -1.59 5.18
C LEU A 89 7.64 -0.72 6.16
N ALA A 90 7.14 -0.52 7.39
CA ALA A 90 7.87 0.21 8.43
C ALA A 90 9.15 -0.51 8.89
N LEU A 91 9.26 -1.82 8.67
CA LEU A 91 10.43 -2.63 9.03
C LEU A 91 11.44 -2.71 7.86
N GLU A 92 10.97 -2.62 6.63
CA GLU A 92 11.78 -2.85 5.42
C GLU A 92 12.33 -1.56 4.81
N ILE A 93 11.53 -0.49 4.78
CA ILE A 93 11.89 0.73 4.07
C ILE A 93 12.94 1.52 4.85
N LYS A 94 14.10 1.72 4.21
CA LYS A 94 15.14 2.63 4.70
C LYS A 94 14.91 4.06 4.18
N PRO A 95 15.12 5.11 5.00
CA PRO A 95 15.05 6.49 4.55
C PRO A 95 15.99 6.80 3.38
N ASN A 96 15.52 7.62 2.44
CA ASN A 96 16.24 8.07 1.25
C ASN A 96 16.74 6.97 0.30
N SER A 97 16.24 5.74 0.44
CA SER A 97 16.57 4.61 -0.44
C SER A 97 16.01 4.79 -1.85
N VAL A 98 16.67 4.15 -2.82
CA VAL A 98 16.19 4.00 -4.19
C VAL A 98 15.52 2.65 -4.34
N VAL A 99 14.25 2.65 -4.73
CA VAL A 99 13.40 1.46 -4.76
C VAL A 99 12.91 1.24 -6.19
N LEU A 100 13.21 0.07 -6.74
CA LEU A 100 12.75 -0.36 -8.06
C LEU A 100 11.31 -0.85 -7.97
N MET A 101 10.42 -0.22 -8.73
CA MET A 101 8.99 -0.55 -8.79
C MET A 101 8.73 -1.68 -9.80
N PRO A 102 7.79 -2.59 -9.52
CA PRO A 102 7.33 -3.56 -10.50
C PRO A 102 6.60 -2.84 -11.65
N LYS A 103 6.66 -3.43 -12.85
CA LYS A 103 5.88 -2.94 -13.98
C LYS A 103 4.39 -3.20 -13.77
N ASP A 104 3.56 -2.25 -14.20
CA ASP A 104 2.11 -2.39 -14.33
C ASP A 104 1.38 -2.88 -13.05
N ASN A 105 1.75 -2.38 -11.87
CA ASN A 105 1.10 -2.73 -10.62
C ASN A 105 0.53 -1.49 -9.89
N PHE A 106 -0.70 -1.14 -10.24
CA PHE A 106 -1.38 0.06 -9.76
C PHE A 106 -1.51 0.13 -8.23
N ILE A 107 -1.90 -0.96 -7.57
CA ILE A 107 -2.08 -0.96 -6.12
C ILE A 107 -0.75 -0.76 -5.38
N VAL A 108 0.34 -1.34 -5.89
CA VAL A 108 1.67 -1.16 -5.32
C VAL A 108 2.16 0.27 -5.53
N GLU A 109 1.94 0.85 -6.71
CA GLU A 109 2.22 2.27 -6.96
C GLU A 109 1.49 3.17 -5.96
N LEU A 110 0.18 2.96 -5.76
CA LEU A 110 -0.59 3.70 -4.77
C LEU A 110 -0.01 3.55 -3.36
N ILE A 111 0.34 2.34 -2.93
CA ILE A 111 0.85 2.10 -1.58
C ILE A 111 2.22 2.76 -1.38
N MET A 112 3.10 2.71 -2.38
CA MET A 112 4.47 3.21 -2.29
C MET A 112 4.58 4.72 -2.48
N GLU A 113 3.66 5.35 -3.21
CA GLU A 113 3.68 6.79 -3.53
C GLU A 113 3.89 7.72 -2.31
N PRO A 114 3.20 7.55 -1.16
CA PRO A 114 3.40 8.39 0.02
C PRO A 114 4.77 8.22 0.68
N TYR A 115 5.46 7.09 0.47
CA TYR A 115 6.78 6.84 1.08
C TYR A 115 7.86 7.76 0.52
N THR A 116 7.66 8.30 -0.69
CA THR A 116 8.45 9.41 -1.24
C THR A 116 8.45 10.64 -0.33
N ARG A 117 7.34 10.88 0.39
CA ARG A 117 7.19 12.00 1.33
C ARG A 117 7.43 11.62 2.78
N LYS A 118 7.11 10.39 3.19
CA LYS A 118 7.34 9.93 4.58
C LYS A 118 8.82 9.78 4.88
N TYR A 119 9.57 9.18 3.96
CA TYR A 119 10.95 8.75 4.19
C TYR A 119 11.92 9.22 3.10
N GLY A 120 11.47 10.04 2.14
CA GLY A 120 12.34 10.52 1.06
C GLY A 120 12.72 9.44 0.03
N VAL A 121 11.97 8.34 -0.03
CA VAL A 121 12.24 7.23 -0.95
C VAL A 121 12.17 7.72 -2.40
N LYS A 122 13.09 7.25 -3.24
CA LYS A 122 13.08 7.49 -4.68
C LYS A 122 12.56 6.25 -5.39
N LEU A 123 11.38 6.35 -5.98
CA LEU A 123 10.80 5.27 -6.79
C LEU A 123 11.37 5.37 -8.22
N VAL A 124 11.98 4.30 -8.71
CA VAL A 124 12.53 4.17 -10.06
C VAL A 124 11.88 2.98 -10.76
N TYR A 125 11.84 3.00 -12.09
CA TYR A 125 11.25 1.91 -12.89
C TYR A 125 12.31 1.11 -13.65
N GLU A 126 13.53 1.64 -13.75
CA GLU A 126 14.68 0.99 -14.39
C GLU A 126 15.98 1.53 -13.74
N GLY A 127 17.07 0.78 -13.88
CA GLY A 127 18.41 1.20 -13.48
C GLY A 127 18.80 0.83 -12.04
N LYS A 128 19.80 1.56 -11.50
CA LYS A 128 20.42 1.27 -10.19
C LYS A 128 19.45 1.56 -9.04
N HIS A 129 19.34 0.60 -8.12
CA HIS A 129 18.45 0.63 -6.97
C HIS A 129 19.10 -0.03 -5.76
N ASP A 130 18.59 0.27 -4.57
CA ASP A 130 18.98 -0.35 -3.30
C ASP A 130 18.05 -1.51 -2.96
N PHE A 131 16.77 -1.41 -3.34
CA PHE A 131 15.75 -2.43 -3.10
C PHE A 131 14.86 -2.64 -4.33
N ILE A 132 14.27 -3.84 -4.42
CA ILE A 132 13.26 -4.20 -5.42
C ILE A 132 11.92 -4.40 -4.71
N VAL A 133 10.84 -3.85 -5.26
CA VAL A 133 9.50 -4.12 -4.74
C VAL A 133 8.96 -5.39 -5.37
N ASN A 134 8.67 -6.38 -4.53
CA ASN A 134 8.01 -7.60 -4.93
C ASN A 134 6.51 -7.51 -4.56
N PRO A 135 5.60 -7.62 -5.55
CA PRO A 135 4.16 -7.50 -5.32
C PRO A 135 3.52 -8.77 -4.73
N LEU A 136 4.30 -9.65 -4.09
CA LEU A 136 3.82 -10.88 -3.47
C LEU A 136 2.71 -10.57 -2.45
N ILE A 137 1.60 -11.29 -2.57
CA ILE A 137 0.40 -11.12 -1.74
C ILE A 137 0.27 -12.26 -0.72
N LEU A 138 -0.68 -12.15 0.20
CA LEU A 138 -0.90 -13.16 1.23
C LEU A 138 -1.29 -14.52 0.65
N ASP A 139 -2.20 -14.52 -0.32
CA ASP A 139 -2.72 -15.74 -0.95
C ASP A 139 -1.62 -16.49 -1.71
N ASP A 140 -0.75 -15.78 -2.43
CA ASP A 140 0.40 -16.39 -3.11
C ASP A 140 1.32 -17.11 -2.12
N GLN A 141 1.68 -16.47 -0.99
CA GLN A 141 2.51 -17.13 0.02
C GLN A 141 1.86 -18.38 0.59
N VAL A 142 0.56 -18.33 0.88
CA VAL A 142 -0.16 -19.48 1.42
C VAL A 142 -0.15 -20.65 0.42
N ASN A 143 -0.32 -20.34 -0.87
CA ASN A 143 -0.24 -21.35 -1.91
C ASN A 143 1.19 -21.90 -2.07
N ASP A 144 2.21 -21.05 -2.03
CA ASP A 144 3.63 -21.47 -2.09
C ASP A 144 3.98 -22.42 -0.91
N ILE A 145 3.46 -22.14 0.29
CA ILE A 145 3.61 -23.00 1.47
C ILE A 145 2.96 -24.37 1.24
N PHE A 146 1.71 -24.38 0.76
CA PHE A 146 1.00 -25.63 0.53
C PHE A 146 1.63 -26.45 -0.59
N GLU A 147 2.04 -25.81 -1.68
CA GLU A 147 2.78 -26.45 -2.76
C GLU A 147 4.06 -27.11 -2.24
N GLY A 148 4.88 -26.39 -1.46
CA GLY A 148 6.10 -26.95 -0.88
C GLY A 148 5.83 -28.15 0.05
N ILE A 149 4.75 -28.12 0.82
CA ILE A 149 4.31 -29.24 1.66
C ILE A 149 3.89 -30.44 0.80
N PHE A 150 3.10 -30.21 -0.25
CA PHE A 150 2.58 -31.27 -1.12
C PHE A 150 3.66 -31.91 -1.99
N ASP A 151 4.61 -31.13 -2.45
CA ASP A 151 5.75 -31.61 -3.24
C ASP A 151 6.83 -32.29 -2.36
N GLY A 152 6.66 -32.27 -1.04
CA GLY A 152 7.60 -32.87 -0.08
C GLY A 152 8.93 -32.12 0.03
N VAL A 153 8.99 -30.87 -0.48
CA VAL A 153 10.16 -29.99 -0.38
C VAL A 153 10.19 -29.25 0.97
N GLY A 154 9.05 -29.17 1.65
CA GLY A 154 8.91 -28.53 2.96
C GLY A 154 8.45 -27.08 2.87
N LEU A 155 8.75 -26.28 3.89
CA LEU A 155 8.46 -24.85 3.89
C LEU A 155 9.51 -24.12 3.04
N ASN A 156 9.07 -23.27 2.12
CA ASN A 156 9.96 -22.48 1.27
C ASN A 156 9.65 -20.99 1.44
N PHE A 157 10.16 -20.35 2.50
CA PHE A 157 10.11 -18.89 2.65
C PHE A 157 11.46 -18.29 2.33
N ASN A 158 11.69 -17.99 1.06
CA ASN A 158 12.84 -17.18 0.70
C ASN A 158 12.35 -15.75 0.45
N MET A 159 12.19 -14.97 1.52
CA MET A 159 12.21 -13.52 1.39
C MET A 159 13.64 -13.12 1.03
N GLU A 160 13.82 -12.57 -0.16
CA GLU A 160 15.13 -12.21 -0.65
C GLU A 160 15.64 -10.94 0.03
N SER A 161 16.91 -10.98 0.47
CA SER A 161 17.56 -9.79 0.98
C SER A 161 17.66 -8.73 -0.11
N GLY A 162 17.09 -7.54 0.14
CA GLY A 162 17.02 -6.49 -0.87
C GLY A 162 15.65 -6.38 -1.55
N GLU A 163 14.69 -7.23 -1.20
CA GLU A 163 13.30 -7.04 -1.59
C GLU A 163 12.48 -6.31 -0.52
N ILE A 164 11.38 -5.69 -0.96
CA ILE A 164 10.35 -5.06 -0.13
C ILE A 164 9.01 -5.66 -0.56
N TYR A 165 8.15 -6.03 0.39
CA TYR A 165 6.90 -6.73 0.10
C TYR A 165 5.65 -5.96 0.58
N PRO A 166 5.20 -4.91 -0.16
CA PRO A 166 4.10 -4.05 0.29
C PRO A 166 2.77 -4.78 0.53
N LEU A 167 2.55 -5.91 -0.13
CA LEU A 167 1.29 -6.65 -0.12
C LEU A 167 1.36 -7.99 0.61
N ILE A 168 2.50 -8.33 1.23
CA ILE A 168 2.76 -9.66 1.82
C ILE A 168 1.65 -10.11 2.78
N ASN A 169 1.04 -9.17 3.49
CA ASN A 169 -0.02 -9.48 4.46
C ASN A 169 -1.41 -9.18 3.93
N VAL A 170 -1.57 -8.77 2.67
CA VAL A 170 -2.85 -8.30 2.10
C VAL A 170 -3.51 -9.43 1.30
N PRO A 171 -4.76 -9.81 1.60
CA PRO A 171 -5.48 -10.81 0.82
C PRO A 171 -5.81 -10.35 -0.61
N LEU A 172 -5.78 -11.27 -1.57
CA LEU A 172 -6.15 -11.03 -2.97
C LEU A 172 -7.55 -10.44 -3.09
N GLU A 173 -8.52 -11.02 -2.38
CA GLU A 173 -9.93 -10.60 -2.38
C GLU A 173 -10.06 -9.10 -2.06
N TRP A 174 -9.31 -8.60 -1.07
CA TRP A 174 -9.36 -7.18 -0.70
C TRP A 174 -8.78 -6.29 -1.80
N ILE A 175 -7.69 -6.73 -2.43
CA ILE A 175 -7.06 -6.01 -3.52
C ILE A 175 -8.03 -5.93 -4.70
N ASN A 176 -8.54 -7.08 -5.16
CA ASN A 176 -9.43 -7.15 -6.32
C ASN A 176 -10.76 -6.43 -6.07
N SER A 177 -11.36 -6.57 -4.88
CA SER A 177 -12.55 -5.79 -4.50
C SER A 177 -12.31 -4.28 -4.57
N PHE A 178 -11.14 -3.81 -4.12
CA PHE A 178 -10.80 -2.39 -4.23
C PHE A 178 -10.56 -1.97 -5.69
N LEU A 179 -9.81 -2.76 -6.46
CA LEU A 179 -9.51 -2.47 -7.86
C LEU A 179 -10.78 -2.43 -8.72
N GLU A 180 -11.71 -3.36 -8.50
CA GLU A 180 -13.02 -3.37 -9.15
C GLU A 180 -13.82 -2.09 -8.85
N MET A 181 -13.91 -1.70 -7.56
CA MET A 181 -14.58 -0.46 -7.15
C MET A 181 -13.94 0.79 -7.77
N ASP A 182 -12.63 0.76 -8.04
CA ASP A 182 -11.89 1.88 -8.63
C ASP A 182 -11.83 1.85 -10.17
N GLY A 183 -12.42 0.83 -10.80
CA GLY A 183 -12.43 0.65 -12.26
C GLY A 183 -11.08 0.22 -12.85
N GLN A 184 -10.25 -0.46 -12.05
CA GLN A 184 -8.90 -0.88 -12.42
C GLN A 184 -8.87 -2.36 -12.82
N LYS A 185 -7.81 -2.76 -13.52
CA LYS A 185 -7.58 -4.16 -13.89
C LYS A 185 -7.31 -5.00 -12.63
N LEU A 186 -8.03 -6.11 -12.50
CA LEU A 186 -7.82 -7.09 -11.44
C LEU A 186 -6.46 -7.78 -11.57
N ILE A 187 -5.94 -8.25 -10.44
CA ILE A 187 -4.74 -9.08 -10.41
C ILE A 187 -5.11 -10.56 -10.18
N GLU A 188 -4.25 -11.45 -10.66
CA GLU A 188 -4.37 -12.89 -10.44
C GLU A 188 -3.29 -13.36 -9.48
N ASN A 189 -3.53 -14.50 -8.81
CA ASN A 189 -2.47 -15.22 -8.11
C ASN A 189 -1.36 -15.58 -9.10
N LYS A 190 -0.12 -15.44 -8.64
CA LYS A 190 1.06 -15.92 -9.36
C LYS A 190 1.12 -17.43 -9.32
N ASN A 191 0.84 -18.02 -8.15
CA ASN A 191 0.83 -19.47 -7.99
C ASN A 191 -0.49 -20.06 -8.52
N LYS A 192 -0.37 -20.96 -9.50
CA LYS A 192 -1.49 -21.63 -10.18
C LYS A 192 -1.57 -23.13 -9.88
N ASN A 193 -0.92 -23.60 -8.80
CA ASN A 193 -0.98 -24.99 -8.37
C ASN A 193 -2.41 -25.35 -7.94
N GLU A 194 -3.08 -26.20 -8.74
CA GLU A 194 -4.49 -26.53 -8.55
C GLU A 194 -4.78 -27.21 -7.20
N LEU A 195 -3.84 -28.04 -6.71
CA LEU A 195 -4.01 -28.72 -5.43
C LEU A 195 -3.90 -27.74 -4.25
N ALA A 196 -2.91 -26.84 -4.29
CA ALA A 196 -2.77 -25.77 -3.30
C ALA A 196 -4.00 -24.85 -3.28
N ILE A 197 -4.50 -24.45 -4.45
CA ILE A 197 -5.69 -23.61 -4.59
C ILE A 197 -6.92 -24.33 -4.02
N SER A 198 -7.16 -25.58 -4.42
CA SER A 198 -8.31 -26.35 -3.94
C SER A 198 -8.28 -26.54 -2.41
N PHE A 199 -7.09 -26.76 -1.85
CA PHE A 199 -6.94 -26.88 -0.39
C PHE A 199 -7.16 -25.56 0.34
N SER A 200 -6.65 -24.45 -0.23
CA SER A 200 -6.90 -23.09 0.25
C SER A 200 -8.41 -22.77 0.27
N GLU A 201 -9.15 -23.10 -0.78
CA GLU A 201 -10.61 -22.92 -0.85
C GLU A 201 -11.33 -23.73 0.23
N PHE A 202 -10.96 -25.01 0.40
CA PHE A 202 -11.51 -25.85 1.47
C PHE A 202 -11.28 -25.27 2.86
N LEU A 203 -10.08 -24.75 3.13
CA LEU A 203 -9.78 -24.15 4.43
C LEU A 203 -10.50 -22.83 4.68
N GLU A 204 -10.84 -22.09 3.63
CA GLU A 204 -11.60 -20.84 3.74
C GLU A 204 -12.99 -21.10 4.32
N ASP A 205 -13.64 -22.19 3.91
CA ASP A 205 -14.94 -22.63 4.41
C ASP A 205 -14.90 -23.09 5.88
N VAL A 206 -13.79 -23.69 6.30
CA VAL A 206 -13.64 -24.25 7.66
C VAL A 206 -13.14 -23.20 8.66
N ALA A 207 -12.21 -22.35 8.24
CA ALA A 207 -11.50 -21.41 9.10
C ALA A 207 -11.19 -20.09 8.34
N PRO A 208 -12.01 -19.04 8.47
CA PRO A 208 -11.87 -17.80 7.70
C PRO A 208 -10.53 -17.05 7.88
N GLN A 209 -9.77 -17.35 8.94
CA GLN A 209 -8.48 -16.73 9.24
C GLN A 209 -7.28 -17.65 8.91
N TYR A 210 -7.50 -18.75 8.19
CA TYR A 210 -6.45 -19.74 7.95
C TYR A 210 -5.20 -19.14 7.30
N LYS A 211 -5.34 -18.23 6.32
CA LYS A 211 -4.21 -17.62 5.61
C LYS A 211 -3.19 -17.00 6.56
N GLU A 212 -3.65 -16.19 7.53
CA GLU A 212 -2.77 -15.59 8.53
C GLU A 212 -2.19 -16.62 9.52
N ASN A 213 -2.94 -17.67 9.83
CA ASN A 213 -2.49 -18.72 10.74
C ASN A 213 -1.44 -19.62 10.10
N VAL A 214 -1.57 -19.94 8.82
CA VAL A 214 -0.62 -20.73 8.03
C VAL A 214 0.71 -20.01 7.96
N VAL A 215 0.72 -18.73 7.58
CA VAL A 215 1.95 -17.92 7.53
C VAL A 215 2.61 -17.85 8.90
N LYS A 216 1.87 -17.54 9.97
CA LYS A 216 2.43 -17.50 11.34
C LYS A 216 2.99 -18.84 11.81
N ALA A 217 2.28 -19.94 11.52
CA ALA A 217 2.71 -21.27 11.91
C ALA A 217 4.03 -21.63 11.19
N ALA A 218 4.13 -21.27 9.92
CA ALA A 218 5.30 -21.54 9.13
C ALA A 218 6.51 -20.67 9.53
N GLU A 219 6.32 -19.36 9.76
CA GLU A 219 7.34 -18.48 10.34
C GLU A 219 7.85 -19.00 11.70
N PHE A 220 6.97 -19.59 12.51
CA PHE A 220 7.34 -20.17 13.79
C PHE A 220 8.21 -21.42 13.63
N ILE A 221 7.88 -22.29 12.66
CA ILE A 221 8.65 -23.50 12.37
C ILE A 221 10.05 -23.12 11.86
N GLU A 222 10.16 -22.17 10.92
CA GLU A 222 11.45 -21.73 10.40
C GLU A 222 12.37 -21.17 11.47
N LYS A 223 11.86 -20.25 12.32
CA LYS A 223 12.64 -19.69 13.43
C LYS A 223 13.16 -20.78 14.37
N LYS A 224 12.37 -21.83 14.59
CA LYS A 224 12.78 -22.95 15.44
C LYS A 224 13.89 -23.77 14.79
N LEU A 225 13.78 -24.03 13.48
CA LEU A 225 14.81 -24.74 12.70
C LEU A 225 16.13 -23.97 12.66
N GLU A 226 16.10 -22.64 12.54
CA GLU A 226 17.30 -21.79 12.60
C GLU A 226 17.99 -21.82 13.97
N THR A 227 17.24 -21.90 15.07
CA THR A 227 17.81 -21.95 16.43
C THR A 227 18.38 -23.32 16.82
N GLU A 228 18.05 -24.38 16.07
CA GLU A 228 18.50 -25.75 16.32
C GLU A 228 19.74 -26.13 15.47
N GLN A 229 20.25 -25.22 14.63
CA GLN A 229 21.50 -25.33 13.86
C GLN A 229 22.68 -24.65 14.56
#